data_AF-A0A2I0AYP3-F1
#
_entry.id   AF-A0A2I0AYP3-F1
#
_cell.length_a   1.000
_cell.length_b   1.000
_cell.length_c   1.000
_cell.angle_alpha   90.00
_cell.angle_beta   90.00
_cell.angle_gamma   90.00
#
_symmetry.space_group_name_H-M   'P 1'
#
loop_
_entity.id
_entity.type
_entity.pdbx_description
1 polymer ?
#
loop_
_entity_poly.entity_id
_entity_poly.type
_entity_poly.pdbx_seq_one_letter_code
_entity_poly.pdbx_strand_id
1 'polypeptide(L)'
;MSRLLMQRLGREAELEEAPATPTVWYTPLSDLADFDRPPIRVYADGIYDLFHFGHARALEQAKKIFPNTYLLVGCCNDEITRRYKGKTVMTEAERYESLRHCKWVDEVIPNAPWVITQEFIDMHNIDYVAHDSLPYADASGAGNDVYEFVKSIGKFKETKRTDGVSTSDIIMRILKDYNEYVMRNLSRGYSRKDLGVSYVKEKQLRVNMGITKLREKVKEHQENVGKKLAEIQQNEWMENADRWVAGFLEKFEEGCHIMETAIRGRIHDGLKRQQINTKSELEEQEEELYSDAS
;
A
#
# COMPACT_ATOMS: atom_id res chain seq x y z
N MET A 1 25.29 63.38 -3.35
CA MET A 1 24.83 62.01 -3.00
C MET A 1 24.64 61.25 -4.30
N SER A 2 25.15 60.05 -4.53
CA SER A 2 26.22 59.24 -3.96
C SER A 2 26.61 58.32 -5.12
N ARG A 3 27.88 57.91 -5.22
CA ARG A 3 28.37 56.85 -6.14
C ARG A 3 27.65 55.49 -5.98
N LEU A 4 26.63 55.40 -5.11
CA LEU A 4 25.76 54.25 -4.89
C LEU A 4 24.54 54.12 -5.82
N LEU A 5 24.22 55.08 -6.70
CA LEU A 5 23.09 54.92 -7.64
C LEU A 5 23.47 54.31 -9.01
N MET A 6 24.76 54.12 -9.29
CA MET A 6 25.29 53.55 -10.54
C MET A 6 25.85 52.11 -10.34
N GLN A 7 25.42 51.41 -9.29
CA GLN A 7 25.75 49.98 -9.04
C GLN A 7 24.51 49.08 -8.96
N ARG A 8 23.36 49.54 -9.47
CA ARG A 8 22.10 48.76 -9.48
C ARG A 8 21.51 48.48 -10.86
N LEU A 9 22.32 48.64 -11.91
CA LEU A 9 21.98 48.30 -13.30
C LEU A 9 22.92 47.21 -13.86
N GLY A 10 23.28 46.25 -13.01
CA GLY A 10 24.18 45.13 -13.34
C GLY A 10 23.64 43.78 -12.84
N ARG A 11 22.35 43.52 -13.05
CA ARG A 11 21.84 42.15 -13.09
C ARG A 11 21.37 41.90 -14.51
N GLU A 12 22.26 41.34 -15.31
CA GLU A 12 21.89 40.66 -16.55
C GLU A 12 20.77 39.69 -16.19
N ALA A 13 19.59 39.92 -16.77
CA ALA A 13 18.60 38.88 -16.83
C ALA A 13 19.20 37.79 -17.71
N GLU A 14 19.51 36.63 -17.13
CA GLU A 14 19.70 35.41 -17.91
C GLU A 14 18.42 35.21 -18.71
N LEU A 15 18.48 35.57 -19.99
CA LEU A 15 17.50 35.16 -20.97
C LEU A 15 17.67 33.65 -21.10
N GLU A 16 16.82 32.91 -20.41
CA GLU A 16 16.63 31.48 -20.63
C GLU A 16 16.29 31.33 -22.12
N GLU A 17 17.25 30.85 -22.92
CA GLU A 17 17.02 30.54 -24.33
C GLU A 17 15.85 29.56 -24.40
N ALA A 18 14.73 30.01 -24.97
CA ALA A 18 13.64 29.12 -25.32
C ALA A 18 14.22 27.95 -26.12
N PRO A 19 13.88 26.68 -25.79
CA PRO A 19 14.46 25.53 -26.48
C PRO A 19 14.25 25.72 -27.98
N ALA A 20 15.36 25.69 -28.72
CA ALA A 20 15.34 25.85 -30.17
C ALA A 20 14.24 24.96 -30.76
N THR A 21 13.28 25.57 -31.46
CA THR A 21 12.32 24.85 -32.28
C THR A 21 13.10 23.87 -33.15
N PRO A 22 12.81 22.56 -33.12
CA PRO A 22 13.63 21.59 -33.85
C PRO A 22 13.60 21.94 -35.34
N THR A 23 14.74 22.39 -35.86
CA THR A 23 14.93 22.82 -37.26
C THR A 23 14.99 21.66 -38.24
N VAL A 24 14.73 20.43 -37.75
CA VAL A 24 14.85 19.19 -38.51
C VAL A 24 13.49 18.51 -38.52
N TRP A 25 12.73 18.71 -39.60
CA TRP A 25 11.45 18.04 -39.87
C TRP A 25 11.63 16.69 -40.59
N TYR A 26 12.88 16.24 -40.77
CA TYR A 26 13.21 15.03 -41.53
C TYR A 26 14.30 14.22 -40.83
N THR A 27 14.01 12.95 -40.56
CA THR A 27 14.96 12.00 -40.02
C THR A 27 16.08 11.74 -41.05
N PRO A 28 17.37 11.91 -40.70
CA PRO A 28 18.47 11.68 -41.64
C PRO A 28 18.41 10.29 -42.28
N LEU A 29 18.76 10.18 -43.58
CA LEU A 29 18.79 8.90 -44.31
C LEU A 29 19.68 7.83 -43.66
N SER A 30 20.63 8.21 -42.81
CA SER A 30 21.44 7.27 -42.01
C SER A 30 20.62 6.51 -40.96
N ASP A 31 19.54 7.10 -40.44
CA ASP A 31 18.61 6.45 -39.51
C ASP A 31 17.57 5.60 -40.25
N LEU A 32 17.47 5.76 -41.58
CA LEU A 32 16.60 4.94 -42.42
C LEU A 32 17.24 3.58 -42.79
N ALA A 33 18.54 3.42 -42.55
CA ALA A 33 19.26 2.17 -42.85
C ALA A 33 18.77 0.96 -42.03
N ASP A 34 18.08 1.19 -40.90
CA ASP A 34 17.51 0.12 -40.06
C ASP A 34 16.15 -0.40 -40.58
N PHE A 35 15.52 0.26 -41.56
CA PHE A 35 14.26 -0.17 -42.16
C PHE A 35 14.43 -1.16 -43.33
N ASP A 36 15.64 -1.32 -43.86
CA ASP A 36 15.94 -2.36 -44.85
C ASP A 36 16.02 -3.76 -44.23
N ARG A 37 16.10 -3.85 -42.90
CA ARG A 37 16.04 -5.11 -42.15
C ARG A 37 14.59 -5.47 -41.81
N PRO A 38 14.24 -6.77 -41.80
CA PRO A 38 12.92 -7.19 -41.35
C PRO A 38 12.67 -6.69 -39.92
N PRO A 39 11.43 -6.29 -39.59
CA PRO A 39 11.11 -5.77 -38.27
C PRO A 39 11.31 -6.85 -37.21
N ILE A 40 11.80 -6.45 -36.04
CA ILE A 40 11.94 -7.34 -34.89
C ILE A 40 10.54 -7.69 -34.37
N ARG A 41 10.23 -8.98 -34.27
CA ARG A 41 8.93 -9.50 -33.89
C ARG A 41 8.85 -9.63 -32.37
N VAL A 42 8.15 -8.70 -31.75
CA VAL A 42 7.91 -8.70 -30.30
C VAL A 42 6.52 -9.26 -30.04
N TYR A 43 6.41 -10.17 -29.09
CA TYR A 43 5.15 -10.72 -28.62
C TYR A 43 4.83 -10.17 -27.23
N ALA A 44 3.61 -9.67 -27.04
CA ALA A 44 3.09 -9.33 -25.72
C ALA A 44 1.78 -10.07 -25.49
N ASP A 45 1.58 -10.64 -24.32
CA ASP A 45 0.37 -11.39 -24.00
C ASP A 45 -0.38 -10.83 -22.80
N GLY A 46 -1.64 -11.23 -22.71
CA GLY A 46 -2.48 -10.86 -21.61
C GLY A 46 -3.93 -11.27 -21.80
N ILE A 47 -4.73 -10.87 -20.82
CA ILE A 47 -6.18 -11.07 -20.85
C ILE A 47 -6.87 -9.90 -21.54
N TYR A 48 -6.40 -8.68 -21.27
CA TYR A 48 -6.94 -7.45 -21.86
C TYR A 48 -8.43 -7.20 -21.60
N ASP A 49 -8.94 -7.71 -20.47
CA ASP A 49 -10.31 -7.46 -20.01
C ASP A 49 -10.49 -5.99 -19.57
N LEU A 50 -11.64 -5.40 -19.93
CA LEU A 50 -11.91 -3.96 -19.81
C LEU A 50 -10.75 -3.14 -20.35
N PHE A 51 -10.42 -3.32 -21.64
CA PHE A 51 -9.22 -2.73 -22.25
C PHE A 51 -9.10 -1.23 -21.95
N HIS A 52 -8.03 -0.87 -21.23
CA HIS A 52 -7.84 0.47 -20.67
C HIS A 52 -6.44 1.01 -20.99
N PHE A 53 -6.21 2.30 -20.71
CA PHE A 53 -4.96 2.98 -21.06
C PHE A 53 -3.70 2.36 -20.43
N GLY A 54 -3.82 1.66 -19.29
CA GLY A 54 -2.72 0.87 -18.73
C GLY A 54 -2.24 -0.26 -19.66
N HIS A 55 -3.15 -0.96 -20.34
CA HIS A 55 -2.78 -1.97 -21.35
C HIS A 55 -2.16 -1.30 -22.57
N ALA A 56 -2.79 -0.24 -23.08
CA ALA A 56 -2.29 0.48 -24.25
C ALA A 56 -0.87 1.04 -24.03
N ARG A 57 -0.54 1.54 -22.83
CA ARG A 57 0.82 2.01 -22.47
C ARG A 57 1.83 0.88 -22.33
N ALA A 58 1.42 -0.31 -21.89
CA ALA A 58 2.30 -1.48 -21.89
C ALA A 58 2.63 -1.93 -23.32
N LEU A 59 1.61 -1.95 -24.19
CA LEU A 59 1.77 -2.26 -25.62
C LEU A 59 2.58 -1.18 -26.35
N GLU A 60 2.43 0.10 -25.98
CA GLU A 60 3.28 1.19 -26.46
C GLU A 60 4.76 0.95 -26.13
N GLN A 61 5.05 0.56 -24.88
CA GLN A 61 6.41 0.22 -24.47
C GLN A 61 6.95 -0.93 -25.31
N ALA A 62 6.18 -2.01 -25.47
CA ALA A 62 6.56 -3.17 -26.28
C ALA A 62 6.85 -2.80 -27.75
N LYS A 63 6.00 -1.96 -28.36
CA LYS A 63 6.17 -1.46 -29.74
C LYS A 63 7.40 -0.57 -29.92
N LYS A 64 7.86 0.08 -28.86
CA LYS A 64 9.00 1.02 -28.86
C LYS A 64 10.30 0.43 -28.34
N ILE A 65 10.36 -0.86 -28.01
CA ILE A 65 11.59 -1.51 -27.51
C ILE A 65 12.72 -1.37 -28.54
N PHE A 66 12.40 -1.52 -29.82
CA PHE A 66 13.36 -1.39 -30.92
C PHE A 66 12.90 -0.32 -31.92
N PRO A 67 13.83 0.24 -32.72
CA PRO A 67 13.49 1.23 -33.76
C PRO A 67 12.47 0.72 -34.79
N ASN A 68 12.60 -0.55 -35.20
CA ASN A 68 11.71 -1.22 -36.16
C ASN A 68 11.12 -2.49 -35.54
N THR A 69 9.95 -2.38 -34.90
CA THR A 69 9.25 -3.48 -34.22
C THR A 69 7.94 -3.84 -34.91
N TYR A 70 7.66 -5.13 -35.04
CA TYR A 70 6.35 -5.69 -35.35
C TYR A 70 5.80 -6.34 -34.08
N LEU A 71 4.72 -5.80 -33.53
CA LEU A 71 4.11 -6.20 -32.27
C LEU A 71 2.95 -7.16 -32.52
N LEU A 72 3.15 -8.41 -32.16
CA LEU A 72 2.13 -9.43 -32.03
C LEU A 72 1.55 -9.37 -30.62
N VAL A 73 0.23 -9.36 -30.50
CA VAL A 73 -0.45 -9.38 -29.21
C VAL A 73 -1.31 -10.61 -29.03
N GLY A 74 -0.89 -11.49 -28.12
CA GLY A 74 -1.61 -12.70 -27.78
C GLY A 74 -2.68 -12.46 -26.73
N CYS A 75 -3.90 -12.91 -27.00
CA CYS A 75 -5.00 -12.76 -26.06
C CYS A 75 -5.55 -14.13 -25.65
N CYS A 76 -5.46 -14.45 -24.36
CA CYS A 76 -5.96 -15.71 -23.82
C CYS A 76 -7.47 -15.81 -24.01
N ASN A 77 -7.96 -17.01 -24.32
CA ASN A 77 -9.40 -17.28 -24.46
C ASN A 77 -10.09 -17.35 -23.09
N ASP A 78 -11.42 -17.32 -23.09
CA ASP A 78 -12.19 -17.28 -21.85
C ASP A 78 -12.07 -18.58 -21.06
N GLU A 79 -11.90 -19.73 -21.72
CA GLU A 79 -11.74 -21.03 -21.05
C GLU A 79 -10.47 -21.08 -20.19
N ILE A 80 -9.33 -20.79 -20.80
CA ILE A 80 -8.01 -20.75 -20.15
C ILE A 80 -8.01 -19.68 -19.06
N THR A 81 -8.53 -18.48 -19.37
CA THR A 81 -8.58 -17.37 -18.41
C THR A 81 -9.39 -17.74 -17.17
N ARG A 82 -10.57 -18.35 -17.34
CA ARG A 82 -11.38 -18.82 -16.21
C ARG A 82 -10.68 -19.88 -15.39
N ARG A 83 -9.96 -20.80 -16.03
CA ARG A 83 -9.27 -21.91 -15.37
C ARG A 83 -8.12 -21.42 -14.48
N TYR A 84 -7.31 -20.48 -14.98
CA TYR A 84 -6.04 -20.12 -14.33
C TYR A 84 -6.00 -18.74 -13.69
N LYS A 85 -6.97 -17.86 -13.98
CA LYS A 85 -7.02 -16.49 -13.42
C LYS A 85 -8.32 -16.17 -12.72
N GLY A 86 -9.44 -16.43 -13.40
CA GLY A 86 -10.77 -16.06 -12.93
C GLY A 86 -11.66 -15.51 -14.05
N LYS A 87 -12.78 -14.91 -13.64
CA LYS A 87 -13.82 -14.45 -14.56
C LYS A 87 -13.43 -13.13 -15.24
N THR A 88 -13.78 -13.01 -16.52
CA THR A 88 -13.72 -11.77 -17.31
C THR A 88 -15.09 -11.09 -17.36
N VAL A 89 -15.09 -9.76 -17.50
CA VAL A 89 -16.30 -8.98 -17.77
C VAL A 89 -16.62 -9.02 -19.27
N MET A 90 -15.60 -8.79 -20.12
CA MET A 90 -15.71 -8.88 -21.57
C MET A 90 -15.48 -10.32 -22.04
N THR A 91 -16.24 -10.71 -23.06
CA THR A 91 -16.02 -11.96 -23.80
C THR A 91 -14.69 -11.92 -24.55
N GLU A 92 -14.14 -13.08 -24.87
CA GLU A 92 -12.91 -13.17 -25.66
C GLU A 92 -12.99 -12.42 -26.99
N ALA A 93 -14.12 -12.49 -27.70
CA ALA A 93 -14.32 -11.79 -28.96
C ALA A 93 -14.23 -10.25 -28.78
N GLU A 94 -14.85 -9.70 -27.74
CA GLU A 94 -14.77 -8.26 -27.45
C GLU A 94 -13.34 -7.83 -27.07
N ARG A 95 -12.61 -8.69 -26.35
CA ARG A 95 -11.20 -8.44 -25.98
C ARG A 95 -10.29 -8.47 -27.20
N TYR A 96 -10.50 -9.43 -28.11
CA TYR A 96 -9.79 -9.51 -29.38
C TYR A 96 -10.03 -8.25 -30.22
N GLU A 97 -11.29 -7.81 -30.34
CA GLU A 97 -11.63 -6.61 -31.09
C GLU A 97 -11.05 -5.33 -30.48
N SER A 98 -11.06 -5.23 -29.13
CA SER A 98 -10.46 -4.10 -28.43
C SER A 98 -8.97 -3.94 -28.75
N LEU A 99 -8.25 -5.05 -28.90
CA LEU A 99 -6.83 -5.04 -29.28
C LEU A 99 -6.61 -4.60 -30.72
N ARG A 100 -7.49 -4.97 -31.65
CA ARG A 100 -7.40 -4.56 -33.07
C ARG A 100 -7.50 -3.05 -33.25
N HIS A 101 -8.13 -2.36 -32.32
CA HIS A 101 -8.23 -0.90 -32.30
C HIS A 101 -7.13 -0.21 -31.49
N CYS A 102 -6.19 -0.95 -30.91
CA CYS A 102 -5.06 -0.36 -30.23
C CYS A 102 -4.00 0.10 -31.25
N LYS A 103 -3.68 1.41 -31.23
CA LYS A 103 -2.70 2.06 -32.12
C LYS A 103 -1.37 1.31 -32.26
N TRP A 104 -0.93 0.62 -31.21
CA TRP A 104 0.41 0.05 -31.12
C TRP A 104 0.50 -1.38 -31.66
N VAL A 105 -0.65 -2.04 -31.88
CA VAL A 105 -0.74 -3.46 -32.22
C VAL A 105 -0.73 -3.64 -33.74
N ASP A 106 0.14 -4.51 -34.24
CA ASP A 106 0.17 -4.86 -35.67
C ASP A 106 -0.62 -6.14 -35.96
N GLU A 107 -0.53 -7.12 -35.07
CA GLU A 107 -1.18 -8.44 -35.22
C GLU A 107 -1.79 -8.87 -33.89
N VAL A 108 -3.03 -9.39 -33.91
CA VAL A 108 -3.68 -9.99 -32.75
C VAL A 108 -3.71 -11.50 -32.94
N ILE A 109 -3.22 -12.25 -31.97
CA ILE A 109 -3.24 -13.72 -31.90
C ILE A 109 -4.34 -14.14 -30.92
N PRO A 110 -5.51 -14.60 -31.40
CA PRO A 110 -6.55 -15.20 -30.56
C PRO A 110 -6.07 -16.53 -29.97
N ASN A 111 -6.75 -16.99 -28.91
CA ASN A 111 -6.44 -18.28 -28.27
C ASN A 111 -4.96 -18.44 -27.87
N ALA A 112 -4.34 -17.35 -27.40
CA ALA A 112 -2.95 -17.40 -26.94
C ALA A 112 -2.77 -18.41 -25.80
N PRO A 113 -1.64 -19.15 -25.78
CA PRO A 113 -1.37 -20.13 -24.73
C PRO A 113 -1.13 -19.45 -23.38
N TRP A 114 -1.38 -20.19 -22.29
CA TRP A 114 -1.09 -19.71 -20.93
C TRP A 114 0.41 -19.69 -20.61
N VAL A 115 1.15 -20.67 -21.16
CA VAL A 115 2.61 -20.78 -21.05
C VAL A 115 3.17 -20.80 -22.46
N ILE A 116 4.14 -19.92 -22.73
CA ILE A 116 4.77 -19.80 -24.04
C ILE A 116 5.74 -20.97 -24.23
N THR A 117 5.59 -21.71 -25.32
CA THR A 117 6.47 -22.84 -25.67
C THR A 117 7.42 -22.48 -26.82
N GLN A 118 8.47 -23.29 -27.03
CA GLN A 118 9.38 -23.10 -28.16
C GLN A 118 8.62 -23.24 -29.49
N GLU A 119 7.68 -24.18 -29.58
CA GLU A 119 6.88 -24.38 -30.79
C GLU A 119 6.03 -23.15 -31.11
N PHE A 120 5.49 -22.47 -30.10
CA PHE A 120 4.74 -21.23 -30.29
C PHE A 120 5.66 -20.08 -30.75
N ILE A 121 6.86 -19.97 -30.16
CA ILE A 121 7.87 -19.00 -30.58
C ILE A 121 8.25 -19.20 -32.04
N ASP A 122 8.52 -20.44 -32.45
CA ASP A 122 8.92 -20.78 -33.81
C ASP A 122 7.78 -20.56 -34.81
N MET A 123 6.56 -20.96 -34.46
CA MET A 123 5.38 -20.80 -35.31
C MET A 123 5.09 -19.35 -35.67
N HIS A 124 5.28 -18.42 -34.74
CA HIS A 124 5.02 -16.99 -34.94
C HIS A 124 6.28 -16.17 -35.25
N ASN A 125 7.44 -16.83 -35.37
CA ASN A 125 8.76 -16.21 -35.53
C ASN A 125 9.02 -15.11 -34.46
N ILE A 126 8.83 -15.43 -33.18
CA ILE A 126 8.95 -14.45 -32.09
C ILE A 126 10.43 -14.26 -31.71
N ASP A 127 10.91 -13.03 -31.81
CA ASP A 127 12.27 -12.65 -31.41
C ASP A 127 12.34 -12.40 -29.90
N TYR A 128 11.37 -11.65 -29.36
CA TYR A 128 11.31 -11.28 -27.95
C TYR A 128 9.88 -11.31 -27.41
N VAL A 129 9.76 -11.55 -26.11
CA VAL A 129 8.49 -11.48 -25.38
C VAL A 129 8.52 -10.31 -24.41
N ALA A 130 7.48 -9.48 -24.40
CA ALA A 130 7.38 -8.28 -23.58
C ALA A 130 6.23 -8.38 -22.57
N HIS A 131 6.56 -8.33 -21.27
CA HIS A 131 5.58 -8.29 -20.18
C HIS A 131 6.16 -7.53 -18.97
N ASP A 132 5.35 -7.22 -17.95
CA ASP A 132 5.86 -6.68 -16.69
C ASP A 132 6.79 -7.67 -15.96
N SER A 133 7.68 -7.13 -15.12
CA SER A 133 8.78 -7.89 -14.51
C SER A 133 8.37 -8.74 -13.30
N LEU A 134 7.12 -8.64 -12.84
CA LEU A 134 6.66 -9.38 -11.68
C LEU A 134 6.51 -10.87 -12.06
N PRO A 135 7.03 -11.80 -11.23
CA PRO A 135 6.80 -13.23 -11.45
C PRO A 135 5.30 -13.51 -11.53
N TYR A 136 4.88 -14.16 -12.61
CA TYR A 136 3.49 -14.51 -12.78
C TYR A 136 3.31 -15.96 -12.34
N ALA A 137 2.84 -16.15 -11.10
CA ALA A 137 2.66 -17.46 -10.50
C ALA A 137 1.90 -18.40 -11.44
N ASP A 138 2.54 -19.51 -11.79
CA ASP A 138 1.99 -20.43 -12.75
C ASP A 138 0.93 -21.32 -12.11
N ALA A 139 -0.33 -20.94 -12.30
CA ALA A 139 -1.49 -21.72 -11.87
C ALA A 139 -1.68 -23.03 -12.67
N SER A 140 -0.91 -23.27 -13.73
CA SER A 140 -0.95 -24.52 -14.50
C SER A 140 -0.06 -25.62 -13.90
N GLY A 141 0.88 -25.26 -13.02
CA GLY A 141 1.78 -26.19 -12.34
C GLY A 141 3.00 -26.61 -13.16
N ALA A 142 3.32 -25.92 -14.25
CA ALA A 142 4.52 -26.15 -15.06
C ALA A 142 5.79 -25.50 -14.47
N GLY A 143 5.65 -24.45 -13.65
CA GLY A 143 6.78 -23.79 -13.01
C GLY A 143 6.39 -22.84 -11.88
N ASN A 144 7.33 -21.99 -11.46
CA ASN A 144 7.03 -20.91 -10.49
C ASN A 144 6.59 -19.62 -11.18
N ASP A 145 7.00 -19.42 -12.43
CA ASP A 145 6.71 -18.24 -13.26
C ASP A 145 6.42 -18.69 -14.70
N VAL A 146 5.29 -18.28 -15.27
CA VAL A 146 4.91 -18.66 -16.65
C VAL A 146 5.90 -18.15 -17.71
N TYR A 147 6.72 -17.15 -17.37
CA TYR A 147 7.75 -16.60 -18.25
C TYR A 147 9.16 -17.17 -18.00
N GLU A 148 9.31 -18.13 -17.08
CA GLU A 148 10.60 -18.71 -16.69
C GLU A 148 11.40 -19.23 -17.89
N PHE A 149 10.74 -19.98 -18.78
CA PHE A 149 11.34 -20.48 -20.02
C PHE A 149 11.87 -19.34 -20.91
N VAL A 150 11.07 -18.30 -21.14
CA VAL A 150 11.45 -17.21 -22.04
C VAL A 150 12.57 -16.34 -21.43
N LYS A 151 12.58 -16.20 -20.10
CA LYS A 151 13.67 -15.57 -19.36
C LYS A 151 14.97 -16.37 -19.47
N SER A 152 14.92 -17.69 -19.36
CA SER A 152 16.13 -18.54 -19.40
C SER A 152 16.82 -18.53 -20.76
N ILE A 153 16.08 -18.37 -21.86
CA ILE A 153 16.62 -18.22 -23.23
C ILE A 153 16.95 -16.77 -23.61
N GLY A 154 16.87 -15.82 -22.67
CA GLY A 154 17.26 -14.42 -22.88
C GLY A 154 16.34 -13.62 -23.82
N LYS A 155 15.12 -14.11 -24.07
CA LYS A 155 14.14 -13.47 -24.97
C LYS A 155 13.13 -12.56 -24.26
N PHE A 156 13.19 -12.46 -22.93
CA PHE A 156 12.26 -11.62 -22.15
C PHE A 156 12.67 -10.15 -22.13
N LYS A 157 11.71 -9.24 -22.32
CA LYS A 157 11.86 -7.79 -22.24
C LYS A 157 10.84 -7.21 -21.26
N GLU A 158 11.32 -6.44 -20.30
CA GLU A 158 10.46 -5.89 -19.25
C GLU A 158 9.71 -4.64 -19.71
N THR A 159 8.44 -4.56 -19.34
CA THR A 159 7.61 -3.34 -19.43
C THR A 159 7.20 -2.87 -18.03
N LYS A 160 6.79 -1.62 -17.92
CA LYS A 160 6.32 -1.04 -16.66
C LYS A 160 4.81 -0.92 -16.66
N ARG A 161 4.20 -1.34 -15.55
CA ARG A 161 2.78 -1.13 -15.28
C ARG A 161 2.49 0.37 -15.16
N THR A 162 1.26 0.76 -15.50
CA THR A 162 0.78 2.12 -15.28
C THR A 162 0.07 2.19 -13.94
N ASP A 163 0.53 3.07 -13.06
CA ASP A 163 -0.10 3.30 -11.75
C ASP A 163 -1.48 3.95 -11.87
N GLY A 164 -2.37 3.62 -10.93
CA GLY A 164 -3.71 4.23 -10.84
C GLY A 164 -4.74 3.70 -11.84
N VAL A 165 -4.45 2.63 -12.58
CA VAL A 165 -5.42 1.93 -13.43
C VAL A 165 -5.18 0.42 -13.46
N SER A 166 -6.27 -0.33 -13.35
CA SER A 166 -6.31 -1.78 -13.64
C SER A 166 -7.77 -2.21 -13.87
N THR A 167 -7.98 -3.37 -14.48
CA THR A 167 -9.31 -3.99 -14.60
C THR A 167 -10.00 -4.08 -13.24
N SER A 168 -9.28 -4.55 -12.21
CA SER A 168 -9.80 -4.66 -10.85
C SER A 168 -10.21 -3.30 -10.27
N ASP A 169 -9.40 -2.26 -10.47
CA ASP A 169 -9.70 -0.92 -9.99
C ASP A 169 -10.95 -0.32 -10.69
N ILE A 170 -11.08 -0.50 -12.01
CA ILE A 170 -12.29 -0.08 -12.75
C ILE A 170 -13.52 -0.81 -12.19
N ILE A 171 -13.44 -2.13 -11.99
CA ILE A 171 -14.52 -2.92 -11.39
C ILE A 171 -14.86 -2.41 -9.98
N MET A 172 -13.85 -2.14 -9.16
CA MET A 172 -14.06 -1.66 -7.79
C MET A 172 -14.72 -0.29 -7.74
N ARG A 173 -14.39 0.63 -8.67
CA ARG A 173 -15.06 1.93 -8.80
C ARG A 173 -16.55 1.75 -9.13
N ILE A 174 -16.87 0.93 -10.14
CA ILE A 174 -18.26 0.64 -10.52
C ILE A 174 -19.03 0.01 -9.36
N LEU A 175 -18.44 -0.97 -8.67
CA LEU A 175 -19.07 -1.64 -7.54
C LEU A 175 -19.31 -0.70 -6.35
N LYS A 176 -18.36 0.19 -6.08
CA LYS A 176 -18.51 1.21 -5.03
C LYS A 176 -19.69 2.12 -5.33
N ASP A 177 -19.73 2.69 -6.53
CA ASP A 177 -20.80 3.60 -6.96
C ASP A 177 -22.16 2.90 -6.98
N TYR A 178 -22.21 1.63 -7.40
CA TYR A 178 -23.43 0.82 -7.33
C TYR A 178 -23.90 0.60 -5.90
N ASN A 179 -23.00 0.24 -4.97
CA ASN A 179 -23.36 0.03 -3.57
C ASN A 179 -23.87 1.34 -2.94
N GLU A 180 -23.24 2.48 -3.25
CA GLU A 180 -23.70 3.80 -2.80
C GLU A 180 -25.07 4.17 -3.39
N TYR A 181 -25.27 3.91 -4.69
CA TYR A 181 -26.55 4.08 -5.37
C TYR A 181 -27.66 3.27 -4.68
N VAL A 182 -27.42 1.99 -4.40
CA VAL A 182 -28.38 1.11 -3.73
C VAL A 182 -28.74 1.68 -2.36
N MET A 183 -27.74 2.05 -1.55
CA MET A 183 -27.99 2.55 -0.20
C MET A 183 -28.74 3.87 -0.16
N ARG A 184 -28.41 4.79 -1.06
CA ARG A 184 -29.11 6.07 -1.18
C ARG A 184 -30.57 5.90 -1.60
N ASN A 185 -30.89 4.90 -2.42
CA ASN A 185 -32.28 4.65 -2.82
C ASN A 185 -33.06 3.91 -1.72
N LEU A 186 -32.43 2.97 -1.02
CA LEU A 186 -33.05 2.33 0.14
C LEU A 186 -33.39 3.35 1.25
N SER A 187 -32.52 4.35 1.50
CA SER A 187 -32.80 5.41 2.48
C SER A 187 -33.92 6.36 2.04
N ARG A 188 -34.15 6.49 0.74
CA ARG A 188 -35.28 7.25 0.16
C ARG A 188 -36.59 6.47 0.14
N GLY A 189 -36.60 5.22 0.58
CA GLY A 189 -37.80 4.39 0.70
C GLY A 189 -38.09 3.47 -0.49
N TYR A 190 -37.19 3.39 -1.49
CA TYR A 190 -37.33 2.38 -2.55
C TYR A 190 -37.17 0.98 -1.96
N SER A 191 -37.93 0.01 -2.47
CA SER A 191 -37.81 -1.37 -2.02
C SER A 191 -36.63 -2.06 -2.70
N ARG A 192 -36.08 -3.09 -2.05
CA ARG A 192 -35.03 -3.95 -2.63
C ARG A 192 -35.44 -4.57 -3.97
N LYS A 193 -36.74 -4.85 -4.15
CA LYS A 193 -37.26 -5.49 -5.37
C LYS A 193 -37.19 -4.51 -6.55
N ASP A 194 -37.49 -3.24 -6.30
CA ASP A 194 -37.43 -2.18 -7.32
C ASP A 194 -36.00 -1.95 -7.81
N LEU A 195 -35.02 -2.16 -6.92
CA LEU A 195 -33.59 -2.00 -7.22
C LEU A 195 -32.93 -3.28 -7.76
N GLY A 196 -33.66 -4.40 -7.87
CA GLY A 196 -33.09 -5.69 -8.28
C GLY A 196 -32.05 -6.25 -7.28
N VAL A 197 -32.11 -5.84 -6.02
CA VAL A 197 -31.11 -6.19 -4.99
C VAL A 197 -31.59 -7.40 -4.17
N SER A 198 -30.70 -8.39 -4.00
CA SER A 198 -30.98 -9.55 -3.16
C SER A 198 -31.08 -9.16 -1.68
N TYR A 199 -31.88 -9.90 -0.92
CA TYR A 199 -32.08 -9.63 0.51
C TYR A 199 -30.78 -9.67 1.31
N VAL A 200 -29.90 -10.65 1.02
CA VAL A 200 -28.60 -10.78 1.68
C VAL A 200 -27.72 -9.57 1.39
N LYS A 201 -27.66 -9.13 0.13
CA LYS A 201 -26.90 -7.95 -0.27
C LYS A 201 -27.42 -6.69 0.41
N GLU A 202 -28.73 -6.51 0.50
CA GLU A 202 -29.35 -5.39 1.21
C GLU A 202 -28.95 -5.36 2.69
N LYS A 203 -29.03 -6.50 3.38
CA LYS A 203 -28.64 -6.60 4.80
C LYS A 203 -27.15 -6.32 5.00
N GLN A 204 -26.29 -6.87 4.14
CA GLN A 204 -24.85 -6.63 4.19
C GLN A 204 -24.53 -5.14 4.02
N LEU A 205 -25.14 -4.47 3.04
CA LEU A 205 -24.93 -3.04 2.82
C LEU A 205 -25.43 -2.19 3.99
N ARG A 206 -26.56 -2.59 4.61
CA ARG A 206 -27.10 -1.92 5.80
C ARG A 206 -26.18 -2.05 7.01
N VAL A 207 -25.58 -3.22 7.23
CA VAL A 207 -24.58 -3.44 8.29
C VAL A 207 -23.34 -2.59 8.03
N ASN A 208 -22.80 -2.61 6.81
CA ASN A 208 -21.63 -1.80 6.45
C ASN A 208 -21.91 -0.30 6.67
N MET A 209 -23.09 0.20 6.32
CA MET A 209 -23.48 1.58 6.63
C MET A 209 -23.57 1.85 8.14
N GLY A 210 -24.08 0.91 8.92
CA GLY A 210 -24.11 1.01 10.38
C GLY A 210 -22.69 1.18 10.96
N ILE A 211 -21.74 0.37 10.46
CA ILE A 211 -20.33 0.44 10.85
C ILE A 211 -19.70 1.77 10.41
N THR A 212 -19.95 2.24 9.19
CA THR A 212 -19.43 3.53 8.70
C THR A 212 -19.95 4.70 9.54
N LYS A 213 -21.25 4.74 9.85
CA LYS A 213 -21.84 5.77 10.73
C LYS A 213 -21.26 5.72 12.14
N LEU A 214 -21.01 4.52 12.68
CA LEU A 214 -20.34 4.37 13.98
C LEU A 214 -18.92 4.94 13.92
N ARG A 215 -18.17 4.61 12.88
CA ARG A 215 -16.81 5.13 12.67
C ARG A 215 -16.78 6.65 12.56
N GLU A 216 -17.71 7.25 11.83
CA GLU A 216 -17.86 8.71 11.73
C GLU A 216 -18.15 9.33 13.09
N LYS A 217 -19.09 8.77 13.86
CA LYS A 217 -19.37 9.23 15.23
C LYS A 217 -18.16 9.10 16.16
N VAL A 218 -17.40 8.01 16.05
CA VAL A 218 -16.16 7.81 16.83
C VAL A 218 -15.12 8.85 16.44
N LYS A 219 -14.96 9.13 15.15
CA LYS A 219 -14.02 10.15 14.65
C LYS A 219 -14.42 11.55 15.11
N GLU A 220 -15.70 11.90 14.99
CA GLU A 220 -16.26 13.16 15.50
C GLU A 220 -16.06 13.27 17.02
N HIS A 221 -16.27 12.18 17.77
CA HIS A 221 -16.01 12.15 19.20
C HIS A 221 -14.51 12.33 19.52
N GLN A 222 -13.61 11.66 18.79
CA GLN A 222 -12.17 11.84 18.94
C GLN A 222 -11.73 13.28 18.63
N GLU A 223 -12.26 13.89 17.56
CA GLU A 223 -11.99 15.28 17.21
C GLU A 223 -12.54 16.25 18.27
N ASN A 224 -13.75 16.00 18.79
CA ASN A 224 -14.35 16.82 19.85
C ASN A 224 -13.63 16.64 21.20
N VAL A 225 -13.19 15.44 21.55
CA VAL A 225 -12.35 15.18 22.72
C VAL A 225 -10.97 15.84 22.55
N GLY A 226 -10.36 15.74 21.38
CA GLY A 226 -9.10 16.41 21.07
C GLY A 226 -9.21 17.93 21.14
N LYS A 227 -10.29 18.51 20.61
CA LYS A 227 -10.61 19.94 20.73
C LYS A 227 -10.88 20.35 22.18
N LYS A 228 -11.65 19.57 22.94
CA LYS A 228 -11.87 19.82 24.37
C LYS A 228 -10.56 19.75 25.16
N LEU A 229 -9.70 18.79 24.88
CA LEU A 229 -8.37 18.70 25.50
C LEU A 229 -7.50 19.91 25.13
N ALA A 230 -7.55 20.38 23.87
CA ALA A 230 -6.85 21.58 23.43
C ALA A 230 -7.42 22.88 24.02
N GLU A 231 -8.76 23.01 24.18
CA GLU A 231 -9.41 24.14 24.87
C GLU A 231 -9.10 24.15 26.36
N ILE A 232 -9.10 22.99 27.00
CA ILE A 232 -8.69 22.81 28.40
C ILE A 232 -7.20 23.16 28.58
N GLN A 233 -6.37 22.88 27.58
CA GLN A 233 -4.94 23.23 27.56
C GLN A 233 -4.68 24.74 27.45
N GLN A 234 -5.67 25.55 27.03
CA GLN A 234 -5.50 26.99 26.85
C GLN A 234 -5.89 27.84 28.07
N ASN A 235 -6.73 27.34 29.00
CA ASN A 235 -7.26 28.17 30.10
C ASN A 235 -7.11 27.65 31.54
N GLU A 236 -6.55 26.47 31.84
CA GLU A 236 -6.41 26.03 33.25
C GLU A 236 -5.21 25.14 33.58
N TRP A 237 -4.42 24.69 32.59
CA TRP A 237 -3.46 23.59 32.80
C TRP A 237 -2.08 23.97 33.34
N MET A 238 -1.73 25.25 33.43
CA MET A 238 -0.48 25.64 34.09
C MET A 238 -0.69 26.08 35.55
N GLU A 239 -1.83 26.68 35.90
CA GLU A 239 -2.09 27.12 37.29
C GLU A 239 -2.61 25.99 38.19
N ASN A 240 -3.44 25.07 37.67
CA ASN A 240 -3.95 23.95 38.47
C ASN A 240 -2.99 22.76 38.53
N ALA A 241 -2.09 22.59 37.57
CA ALA A 241 -1.09 21.51 37.60
C ALA A 241 -0.07 21.76 38.71
N ASP A 242 0.43 22.98 38.88
CA ASP A 242 1.35 23.33 39.97
C ASP A 242 0.67 23.20 41.33
N ARG A 243 -0.61 23.57 41.46
CA ARG A 243 -1.37 23.42 42.70
C ARG A 243 -1.67 21.96 43.06
N TRP A 244 -1.97 21.12 42.06
CA TRP A 244 -2.17 19.69 42.25
C TRP A 244 -0.88 18.95 42.51
N VAL A 245 0.21 19.32 41.83
CA VAL A 245 1.54 18.74 42.04
C VAL A 245 2.07 19.16 43.42
N ALA A 246 1.90 20.41 43.83
CA ALA A 246 2.26 20.87 45.18
C ALA A 246 1.45 20.17 46.27
N GLY A 247 0.12 20.10 46.15
CA GLY A 247 -0.73 19.41 47.12
C GLY A 247 -0.55 17.89 47.13
N PHE A 248 -0.13 17.29 46.01
CA PHE A 248 0.25 15.88 45.94
C PHE A 248 1.63 15.65 46.56
N LEU A 249 2.62 16.51 46.30
CA LEU A 249 3.95 16.44 46.88
C LEU A 249 3.92 16.66 48.39
N GLU A 250 3.12 17.60 48.89
CA GLU A 250 2.95 17.85 50.33
C GLU A 250 2.36 16.63 51.03
N LYS A 251 1.31 16.02 50.46
CA LYS A 251 0.74 14.75 50.97
C LYS A 251 1.68 13.56 50.82
N PHE A 252 2.53 13.58 49.79
CA PHE A 252 3.53 12.53 49.56
C PHE A 252 4.70 12.66 50.55
N GLU A 253 5.13 13.89 50.88
CA GLU A 253 6.14 14.17 51.91
C GLU A 253 5.61 13.85 53.31
N GLU A 254 4.36 14.20 53.62
CA GLU A 254 3.69 13.76 54.87
C GLU A 254 3.60 12.23 54.95
N GLY A 255 3.22 11.58 53.84
CA GLY A 255 3.16 10.12 53.75
C GLY A 255 4.53 9.45 53.89
N CYS A 256 5.57 10.04 53.29
CA CYS A 256 6.95 9.59 53.41
C CYS A 256 7.49 9.80 54.83
N HIS A 257 7.17 10.89 55.51
CA HIS A 257 7.57 11.10 56.91
C HIS A 257 6.86 10.14 57.87
N ILE A 258 5.57 9.87 57.67
CA ILE A 258 4.84 8.86 58.46
C ILE A 258 5.45 7.47 58.23
N MET A 259 5.77 7.15 56.98
CA MET A 259 6.44 5.90 56.60
C MET A 259 7.85 5.80 57.20
N GLU A 260 8.65 6.86 57.15
CA GLU A 260 10.01 6.90 57.70
C GLU A 260 9.99 6.76 59.23
N THR A 261 9.03 7.41 59.89
CA THR A 261 8.83 7.31 61.34
C THR A 261 8.40 5.89 61.73
N ALA A 262 7.51 5.27 60.94
CA ALA A 262 7.07 3.89 61.15
C ALA A 262 8.17 2.86 60.88
N ILE A 263 9.01 3.09 59.85
CA ILE A 263 10.18 2.24 59.55
C ILE A 263 11.25 2.38 60.64
N ARG A 264 11.57 3.60 61.09
CA ARG A 264 12.46 3.83 62.25
C ARG A 264 11.94 3.17 63.51
N GLY A 265 10.63 3.26 63.79
CA GLY A 265 9.99 2.58 64.92
C GLY A 265 10.16 1.07 64.86
N ARG A 266 9.88 0.46 63.69
CA ARG A 266 10.04 -0.99 63.50
C ARG A 266 11.50 -1.46 63.56
N ILE A 267 12.45 -0.67 63.05
CA ILE A 267 13.89 -0.98 63.15
C ILE A 267 14.34 -0.88 64.62
N HIS A 268 13.88 0.13 65.36
CA HIS A 268 14.20 0.29 66.79
C HIS A 268 13.61 -0.84 67.65
N ASP A 269 12.36 -1.23 67.39
CA ASP A 269 11.70 -2.36 68.07
C ASP A 269 12.33 -3.71 67.70
N GLY A 270 12.78 -3.86 66.45
CA GLY A 270 13.53 -5.03 65.98
C GLY A 270 14.89 -5.17 66.68
N LEU A 271 15.65 -4.08 66.81
CA LEU A 271 16.93 -4.04 67.53
C LEU A 271 16.76 -4.32 69.03
N LYS A 272 15.71 -3.79 69.66
CA LYS A 272 15.38 -4.08 71.06
C LYS A 272 15.03 -5.55 71.27
N ARG A 273 14.25 -6.16 70.37
CA ARG A 273 13.91 -7.59 70.46
C ARG A 273 15.13 -8.48 70.28
N GLN A 274 16.05 -8.12 69.37
CA GLN A 274 17.32 -8.84 69.24
C GLN A 274 18.17 -8.74 70.51
N GLN A 275 18.31 -7.56 71.12
CA GLN A 275 19.03 -7.42 72.40
C GLN A 275 18.40 -8.22 73.55
N ILE A 276 17.07 -8.31 73.61
CA ILE A 276 16.36 -9.09 74.63
C ILE A 276 16.57 -10.60 74.41
N ASN A 277 16.50 -11.08 73.17
CA ASN A 277 16.74 -12.49 72.85
C ASN A 277 18.19 -12.93 73.12
N THR A 278 19.17 -12.08 72.78
CA THR A 278 20.58 -12.38 73.09
C THR A 278 20.84 -12.38 74.60
N LYS A 279 20.10 -11.59 75.37
CA LYS A 279 20.21 -11.58 76.83
C LYS A 279 19.56 -12.80 77.48
N SER A 280 18.41 -13.26 76.98
CA SER A 280 17.78 -14.49 77.48
C SER A 280 18.56 -15.76 77.13
N GLU A 281 19.17 -15.82 75.93
CA GLU A 281 20.03 -16.95 75.54
C GLU A 281 21.34 -17.02 76.37
N LEU A 282 21.83 -15.88 76.87
CA LEU A 282 22.97 -15.84 77.79
C LEU A 282 22.58 -16.21 79.24
N GLU A 283 21.36 -15.87 79.68
CA GLU A 283 20.82 -16.22 81.01
C GLU A 283 20.46 -17.72 81.10
N GLU A 284 19.95 -18.34 80.02
CA GLU A 284 19.70 -19.80 79.96
C GLU A 284 21.00 -20.63 79.95
N GLN A 285 22.08 -20.12 79.31
CA GLN A 285 23.40 -20.77 79.36
C GLN A 285 24.10 -20.63 80.71
N GLU A 286 23.79 -19.58 81.50
CA GLU A 286 24.27 -19.46 82.88
C GLU A 286 23.49 -20.38 83.85
N GLU A 287 22.19 -20.59 83.66
CA GLU A 287 21.40 -21.52 84.49
C GLU A 287 21.76 -23.00 84.27
N GLU A 288 22.05 -23.43 83.03
CA GLU A 288 22.54 -24.80 82.74
C GLU A 288 23.94 -25.06 83.32
N LEU A 289 24.81 -24.04 83.40
CA LEU A 289 26.16 -24.17 83.96
C LEU A 289 26.18 -24.27 85.50
N TYR A 290 25.12 -23.84 86.17
CA TYR A 290 24.97 -23.91 87.63
C TYR A 290 24.11 -25.09 88.13
N SER A 291 23.36 -25.77 87.27
CA SER A 291 22.64 -27.01 87.63
C SER A 291 23.50 -28.27 87.61
N ASP A 292 24.67 -28.25 86.96
CA ASP A 292 25.60 -29.39 86.86
C ASP A 292 26.76 -29.36 87.90
N ALA A 293 26.72 -28.42 88.85
CA ALA A 293 27.72 -28.27 89.93
C ALA A 293 27.12 -28.43 91.35
N SER A 294 26.05 -29.21 91.52
CA SER A 294 25.48 -29.63 92.82
C SER A 294 25.03 -31.08 92.82
#